data_AF-A0A932J9E2-F1
#
_entry.id   AF-A0A932J9E2-F1
#
_cell.length_a   1.000
_cell.length_b   1.000
_cell.length_c   1.000
_cell.angle_alpha   90.00
_cell.angle_beta   90.00
_cell.angle_gamma   90.00
#
_symmetry.space_group_name_H-M   'P 1'
#
loop_
_entity.id
_entity.type
_entity.pdbx_description
1 polymer ?
#
loop_
_entity_poly.entity_id
_entity_poly.type
_entity_poly.pdbx_seq_one_letter_code
_entity_poly.pdbx_strand_id
1 'polypeptide(L)'
;MPLRFLTSGESHGPTLTAILEGMPAGLPLSPDDLNPDLARRQGLSASGKPYPGASPRMKLERDTATILSGVMAGATIGSPVAVQVQNLDHAKWKGKAVEPMTIPRPGHADLTGAIKYGYDDLRMSLERASARETTARVAVGAMCRKLLLAFGIRVGSYVVEIGGVAADLSAMSLEDRIRLALESEMACPDEAASEKMRQRVQDIMQAKDTLGGVFEVVALGVPPGLGSHVHWDRRLSGRLAQAMLSIHAMKGVEIGEAFANAKKPGTQVHDEIILDDRRQTKDEGSSSVVRPSSLARRTNRAGGLEGGITTGEPILLRVAMKPISTTLNPLMSVDLASGVEAATEYERSDFCAVPRAGVIGEAMACFVLAEALLEKLGGDSLAEMKPRFESLRQARLEDLLMLDEPTVFWP
;
A
#
# COMPACT_ATOMS: atom_id res chain seq x y z
N MET A 1 14.12 -12.89 12.66
CA MET A 1 14.47 -11.46 12.88
C MET A 1 13.29 -10.59 12.43
N PRO A 2 13.01 -9.41 13.03
CA PRO A 2 11.92 -8.55 12.57
C PRO A 2 12.26 -7.93 11.20
N LEU A 3 11.29 -7.91 10.29
CA LEU A 3 11.44 -7.26 8.99
C LEU A 3 11.35 -5.74 9.18
N ARG A 4 12.32 -4.99 8.69
CA ARG A 4 12.33 -3.52 8.76
C ARG A 4 13.01 -2.90 7.56
N PHE A 5 12.69 -1.65 7.26
CA PHE A 5 13.40 -0.92 6.21
C PHE A 5 13.66 0.53 6.59
N LEU A 6 14.64 1.11 5.89
CA LEU A 6 14.91 2.54 5.87
C LEU A 6 14.97 3.00 4.41
N THR A 7 14.45 4.20 4.14
CA THR A 7 14.62 4.86 2.85
C THR A 7 15.48 6.11 3.03
N SER A 8 16.23 6.45 2.01
CA SER A 8 17.09 7.63 1.96
C SER A 8 17.10 8.23 0.56
N GLY A 9 17.47 9.50 0.48
CA GLY A 9 17.53 10.27 -0.75
C GLY A 9 16.44 11.32 -0.86
N GLU A 10 16.84 12.41 -1.49
CA GLU A 10 16.05 13.61 -1.75
C GLU A 10 15.43 13.57 -3.15
N SER A 11 14.36 14.35 -3.32
CA SER A 11 13.64 14.50 -4.59
C SER A 11 14.57 14.85 -5.75
N HIS A 12 15.52 15.75 -5.54
CA HIS A 12 16.47 16.21 -6.55
C HIS A 12 17.93 15.83 -6.24
N GLY A 13 18.13 14.98 -5.21
CA GLY A 13 19.40 14.32 -4.95
C GLY A 13 19.79 13.34 -6.05
N PRO A 14 21.01 12.78 -6.03
CA PRO A 14 21.53 11.93 -7.12
C PRO A 14 20.79 10.59 -7.25
N THR A 15 20.40 9.99 -6.12
CA THR A 15 19.74 8.69 -6.08
C THR A 15 18.80 8.60 -4.88
N LEU A 16 17.89 7.64 -4.95
CA LEU A 16 17.14 7.14 -3.81
C LEU A 16 17.70 5.77 -3.43
N THR A 17 17.72 5.47 -2.13
CA THR A 17 18.20 4.19 -1.61
C THR A 17 17.19 3.62 -0.61
N ALA A 18 17.03 2.30 -0.60
CA ALA A 18 16.35 1.58 0.46
C ALA A 18 17.24 0.46 0.99
N ILE A 19 17.13 0.17 2.29
CA ILE A 19 17.72 -1.00 2.91
C ILE A 19 16.59 -1.79 3.56
N LEU A 20 16.39 -3.03 3.14
CA LEU A 20 15.44 -3.98 3.72
C LEU A 20 16.22 -5.03 4.52
N GLU A 21 15.94 -5.14 5.81
CA GLU A 21 16.57 -6.08 6.73
C GLU A 21 15.54 -7.05 7.29
N GLY A 22 15.96 -8.30 7.56
CA GLY A 22 15.09 -9.38 8.02
C GLY A 22 14.45 -10.22 6.89
N MET A 23 14.87 -10.04 5.64
CA MET A 23 14.43 -10.87 4.51
C MET A 23 15.06 -12.28 4.63
N PRO A 24 14.29 -13.38 4.58
CA PRO A 24 14.83 -14.73 4.68
C PRO A 24 15.76 -15.06 3.51
N ALA A 25 16.70 -15.99 3.72
CA ALA A 25 17.55 -16.52 2.67
C ALA A 25 16.79 -17.44 1.69
N GLY A 26 17.26 -17.49 0.45
CA GLY A 26 16.78 -18.40 -0.59
C GLY A 26 15.64 -17.86 -1.47
N LEU A 27 15.28 -16.58 -1.37
CA LEU A 27 14.24 -15.96 -2.21
C LEU A 27 14.87 -15.56 -3.55
N PRO A 28 14.43 -16.12 -4.69
CA PRO A 28 14.88 -15.65 -5.99
C PRO A 28 14.53 -14.17 -6.16
N LEU A 29 15.54 -13.34 -6.42
CA LEU A 29 15.37 -11.90 -6.47
C LEU A 29 16.32 -11.27 -7.50
N SER A 30 15.75 -10.45 -8.36
CA SER A 30 16.44 -9.71 -9.40
C SER A 30 15.81 -8.32 -9.59
N PRO A 31 16.48 -7.38 -10.28
CA PRO A 31 15.86 -6.11 -10.67
C PRO A 31 14.53 -6.28 -11.42
N ASP A 32 14.35 -7.35 -12.18
CA ASP A 32 13.13 -7.62 -12.95
C ASP A 32 11.92 -7.92 -12.06
N ASP A 33 12.14 -8.28 -10.80
CA ASP A 33 11.07 -8.43 -9.81
C ASP A 33 10.62 -7.09 -9.21
N LEU A 34 11.44 -6.03 -9.33
CA LEU A 34 11.19 -4.70 -8.74
C LEU A 34 10.69 -3.69 -9.79
N ASN A 35 11.29 -3.72 -10.97
CA ASN A 35 11.05 -2.74 -12.04
C ASN A 35 9.58 -2.65 -12.49
N PRO A 36 8.78 -3.73 -12.55
CA PRO A 36 7.37 -3.64 -12.91
C PRO A 36 6.55 -2.76 -11.95
N ASP A 37 6.77 -2.89 -10.64
CA ASP A 37 6.08 -2.08 -9.64
C ASP A 37 6.58 -0.61 -9.66
N LEU A 38 7.87 -0.38 -9.93
CA LEU A 38 8.42 0.96 -10.16
C LEU A 38 7.78 1.63 -11.38
N ALA A 39 7.64 0.90 -12.49
CA ALA A 39 6.99 1.35 -13.71
C ALA A 39 5.51 1.71 -13.47
N ARG A 40 4.77 0.85 -12.77
CA ARG A 40 3.38 1.12 -12.35
C ARG A 40 3.30 2.39 -11.50
N ARG A 41 4.22 2.58 -10.55
CA ARG A 41 4.30 3.79 -9.72
C ARG A 41 4.63 5.04 -10.53
N GLN A 42 5.44 4.96 -11.59
CA GLN A 42 5.69 6.10 -12.49
C GLN A 42 4.45 6.49 -13.30
N GLY A 43 3.50 5.57 -13.43
CA GLY A 43 2.23 5.79 -14.06
C GLY A 43 2.12 5.19 -15.45
N LEU A 44 2.95 4.19 -15.76
CA LEU A 44 2.75 3.37 -16.94
C LEU A 44 1.57 2.43 -16.65
N SER A 45 0.43 2.69 -17.30
CA SER A 45 -0.70 1.73 -17.36
C SER A 45 -0.24 0.42 -18.00
N ALA A 46 -1.05 -0.65 -17.95
CA ALA A 46 -0.74 -1.86 -18.72
C ALA A 46 -0.62 -1.60 -20.25
N SER A 47 -1.24 -0.53 -20.75
CA SER A 47 -1.09 -0.06 -22.13
C SER A 47 0.17 0.78 -22.39
N GLY A 48 1.04 0.96 -21.39
CA GLY A 48 2.30 1.71 -21.49
C GLY A 48 2.13 3.22 -21.59
N LYS A 49 0.92 3.75 -21.37
CA LYS A 49 0.64 5.18 -21.42
C LYS A 49 0.71 5.80 -20.02
N PRO A 50 1.15 7.06 -19.89
CA PRO A 50 1.13 7.77 -18.62
C PRO A 50 -0.32 8.08 -18.19
N TYR A 51 -0.61 7.94 -16.89
CA TYR A 51 -1.87 8.42 -16.30
C TYR A 51 -2.13 9.91 -16.65
N PRO A 52 -3.34 10.27 -17.10
CA PRO A 52 -3.76 11.66 -17.22
C PRO A 52 -3.55 12.42 -15.90
N GLY A 53 -3.00 13.64 -15.98
CA GLY A 53 -2.69 14.45 -14.81
C GLY A 53 -1.36 14.15 -14.12
N ALA A 54 -0.57 13.17 -14.59
CA ALA A 54 0.78 12.95 -14.08
C ALA A 54 1.74 14.09 -14.47
N SER A 55 2.65 14.41 -13.54
CA SER A 55 3.68 15.43 -13.67
C SER A 55 4.60 15.17 -14.87
N PRO A 56 5.08 16.21 -15.56
CA PRO A 56 6.10 16.08 -16.61
C PRO A 56 7.36 15.33 -16.16
N ARG A 57 7.65 15.30 -14.84
CA ARG A 57 8.78 14.54 -14.29
C ARG A 57 8.72 13.06 -14.64
N MET A 58 7.53 12.47 -14.71
CA MET A 58 7.38 11.03 -15.01
C MET A 58 7.79 10.68 -16.45
N LYS A 59 7.82 11.66 -17.37
CA LYS A 59 8.34 11.46 -18.73
C LYS A 59 9.87 11.50 -18.80
N LEU A 60 10.51 12.07 -17.78
CA LEU A 60 11.96 12.20 -17.70
C LEU A 60 12.59 11.00 -16.98
N GLU A 61 12.06 10.68 -15.80
CA GLU A 61 12.59 9.61 -14.95
C GLU A 61 12.36 8.24 -15.60
N ARG A 62 13.30 7.32 -15.41
CA ARG A 62 13.17 5.91 -15.79
C ARG A 62 13.61 5.08 -14.59
N ASP A 63 12.69 4.88 -13.65
CA ASP A 63 13.00 4.28 -12.36
C ASP A 63 13.41 2.81 -12.59
N THR A 64 14.69 2.52 -12.40
CA THR A 64 15.26 1.17 -12.51
C THR A 64 16.00 0.84 -11.23
N ALA A 65 15.71 -0.32 -10.64
CA ALA A 65 16.36 -0.79 -9.43
C ALA A 65 17.75 -1.34 -9.73
N THR A 66 18.73 -0.96 -8.90
CA THR A 66 20.03 -1.60 -8.80
C THR A 66 20.15 -2.22 -7.42
N ILE A 67 20.30 -3.55 -7.35
CA ILE A 67 20.51 -4.27 -6.08
C ILE A 67 22.01 -4.20 -5.75
N LEU A 68 22.34 -3.66 -4.57
CA LEU A 68 23.70 -3.40 -4.12
C LEU A 68 24.23 -4.44 -3.13
N SER A 69 23.34 -5.12 -2.39
CA SER A 69 23.72 -6.12 -1.38
C SER A 69 22.57 -7.11 -1.12
N GLY A 70 22.82 -8.12 -0.29
CA GLY A 70 21.78 -9.04 0.21
C GLY A 70 21.34 -10.11 -0.77
N VAL A 71 21.87 -10.11 -2.00
CA VAL A 71 21.60 -11.11 -3.04
C VAL A 71 22.91 -11.68 -3.58
N MET A 72 23.00 -13.00 -3.66
CA MET A 72 24.11 -13.74 -4.27
C MET A 72 23.55 -14.89 -5.10
N ALA A 73 24.12 -15.13 -6.28
CA ALA A 73 23.65 -16.17 -7.21
C ALA A 73 22.13 -16.08 -7.53
N GLY A 74 21.58 -14.86 -7.58
CA GLY A 74 20.17 -14.61 -7.90
C GLY A 74 19.17 -14.88 -6.77
N ALA A 75 19.64 -15.12 -5.54
CA ALA A 75 18.79 -15.32 -4.38
C ALA A 75 19.22 -14.48 -3.18
N THR A 76 18.26 -14.13 -2.32
CA THR A 76 18.55 -13.48 -1.04
C THR A 76 19.41 -14.38 -0.15
N ILE A 77 20.31 -13.79 0.63
CA ILE A 77 21.22 -14.54 1.52
C ILE A 77 21.00 -14.27 3.01
N GLY A 78 19.87 -13.66 3.37
CA GLY A 78 19.53 -13.33 4.77
C GLY A 78 20.15 -12.03 5.30
N SER A 79 21.19 -11.51 4.64
CA SER A 79 21.76 -10.19 4.96
C SER A 79 20.90 -9.05 4.39
N PRO A 80 21.09 -7.79 4.87
CA PRO A 80 20.31 -6.66 4.40
C PRO A 80 20.40 -6.47 2.88
N VAL A 81 19.24 -6.29 2.25
CA VAL A 81 19.13 -6.02 0.81
C VAL A 81 19.08 -4.50 0.61
N ALA A 82 20.18 -3.95 0.08
CA ALA A 82 20.24 -2.55 -0.32
C ALA A 82 19.86 -2.40 -1.80
N VAL A 83 18.98 -1.45 -2.10
CA VAL A 83 18.54 -1.12 -3.46
C VAL A 83 18.71 0.36 -3.72
N GLN A 84 19.18 0.71 -4.90
CA GLN A 84 19.32 2.09 -5.37
C GLN A 84 18.47 2.32 -6.62
N VAL A 85 17.88 3.51 -6.74
CA VAL A 85 17.24 4.02 -7.95
C VAL A 85 17.82 5.40 -8.27
N GLN A 86 18.33 5.58 -9.49
CA GLN A 86 18.92 6.85 -9.90
C GLN A 86 17.84 7.93 -10.17
N ASN A 87 18.13 9.18 -9.79
CA ASN A 87 17.33 10.33 -10.21
C ASN A 87 17.97 10.93 -11.47
N LEU A 88 17.32 10.80 -12.62
CA LEU A 88 17.81 11.36 -13.87
C LEU A 88 17.69 12.89 -13.90
N ASP A 89 16.71 13.46 -13.18
CA ASP A 89 16.57 14.93 -13.11
C ASP A 89 17.72 15.60 -12.34
N HIS A 90 18.50 14.85 -11.54
CA HIS A 90 19.61 15.39 -10.74
C HIS A 90 20.63 16.17 -11.58
N ALA A 91 20.86 15.76 -12.83
CA ALA A 91 21.75 16.46 -13.76
C ALA A 91 21.37 17.94 -13.96
N LYS A 92 20.08 18.30 -13.80
CA LYS A 92 19.61 19.69 -13.90
C LYS A 92 19.87 20.51 -12.64
N TRP A 93 20.19 19.88 -11.51
CA TRP A 93 20.41 20.52 -10.22
C TRP A 93 21.88 20.59 -9.83
N LYS A 94 22.68 19.61 -10.28
CA LYS A 94 24.10 19.53 -9.98
C LYS A 94 24.85 20.82 -10.36
N GLY A 95 25.45 21.45 -9.35
CA GLY A 95 26.30 22.64 -9.52
C GLY A 95 25.56 23.93 -9.84
N LYS A 96 24.23 23.98 -9.69
CA LYS A 96 23.45 25.20 -9.90
C LYS A 96 23.15 25.91 -8.60
N ALA A 97 23.24 27.23 -8.60
CA ALA A 97 22.61 28.06 -7.57
C ALA A 97 21.09 27.94 -7.69
N VAL A 98 20.42 27.86 -6.55
CA VAL A 98 18.97 27.75 -6.45
C VAL A 98 18.49 28.82 -5.49
N GLU A 99 17.43 29.54 -5.87
CA GLU A 99 16.84 30.54 -4.99
C GLU A 99 16.19 29.87 -3.76
N PRO A 100 16.34 30.47 -2.56
CA PRO A 100 15.69 29.97 -1.36
C PRO A 100 14.17 29.93 -1.53
N MET A 101 13.54 28.89 -1.04
CA MET A 101 12.09 28.84 -0.94
C MET A 101 11.68 29.39 0.43
N THR A 102 10.92 30.49 0.47
CA THR A 102 10.54 31.16 1.72
C THR A 102 9.02 31.21 1.96
N ILE A 103 8.22 30.85 0.96
CA ILE A 103 6.74 30.85 1.03
C ILE A 103 6.24 29.40 1.19
N PRO A 104 5.72 28.99 2.36
CA PRO A 104 5.27 27.64 2.59
C PRO A 104 3.96 27.35 1.86
N ARG A 105 3.82 26.16 1.29
CA ARG A 105 2.58 25.75 0.62
C ARG A 105 1.58 25.18 1.63
N PRO A 106 0.34 25.69 1.71
CA PRO A 106 -0.69 25.13 2.58
C PRO A 106 -0.93 23.63 2.36
N GLY A 107 -0.85 22.88 3.45
CA GLY A 107 -1.00 21.43 3.45
C GLY A 107 0.27 20.64 3.07
N HIS A 108 1.37 21.29 2.70
CA HIS A 108 2.65 20.63 2.56
C HIS A 108 3.44 20.64 3.88
N ALA A 109 4.59 19.96 3.90
CA ALA A 109 5.47 19.91 5.07
C ALA A 109 6.22 21.23 5.35
N ASP A 110 6.18 22.18 4.41
CA ASP A 110 7.09 23.34 4.35
C ASP A 110 7.19 24.11 5.69
N LEU A 111 6.10 24.71 6.16
CA LEU A 111 6.07 25.48 7.42
C LEU A 111 6.39 24.60 8.64
N THR A 112 5.76 23.43 8.72
CA THR A 112 5.95 22.53 9.87
C THR A 112 7.39 22.00 9.94
N GLY A 113 8.04 21.81 8.79
CA GLY A 113 9.44 21.43 8.68
C GLY A 113 10.36 22.54 9.16
N ALA A 114 10.12 23.78 8.71
CA ALA A 114 10.89 24.94 9.17
C ALA A 114 10.79 25.15 10.68
N ILE A 115 9.57 25.10 11.24
CA ILE A 115 9.37 25.20 12.70
C ILE A 115 10.08 24.07 13.45
N LYS A 116 10.02 22.84 12.92
CA LYS A 116 10.57 21.65 13.58
C LYS A 116 12.10 21.61 13.56
N TYR A 117 12.71 22.03 12.45
CA TYR A 117 14.15 21.84 12.21
C TYR A 117 14.95 23.15 12.17
N GLY A 118 14.29 24.31 12.26
CA GLY A 118 14.92 25.62 12.22
C GLY A 118 15.48 25.98 10.84
N TYR A 119 14.82 25.54 9.76
CA TYR A 119 15.27 25.82 8.40
C TYR A 119 15.11 27.30 8.03
N ASP A 120 16.13 27.83 7.36
CA ASP A 120 16.14 29.14 6.69
C ASP A 120 15.76 29.05 5.20
N ASP A 121 15.73 27.83 4.64
CA ASP A 121 15.20 27.51 3.31
C ASP A 121 14.20 26.34 3.40
N LEU A 122 12.96 26.57 2.97
CA LEU A 122 11.89 25.58 2.99
C LEU A 122 12.16 24.39 2.05
N ARG A 123 13.07 24.55 1.08
CA ARG A 123 13.50 23.48 0.18
C ARG A 123 14.08 22.28 0.92
N MET A 124 14.73 22.51 2.07
CA MET A 124 15.26 21.44 2.93
C MET A 124 14.16 20.45 3.37
N SER A 125 12.95 20.94 3.64
CA SER A 125 11.81 20.09 3.97
C SER A 125 11.16 19.46 2.73
N LEU A 126 11.04 20.24 1.64
CA LEU A 126 10.44 19.80 0.38
C LEU A 126 11.16 18.57 -0.17
N GLU A 127 12.50 18.62 -0.20
CA GLU A 127 13.33 17.59 -0.82
C GLU A 127 13.06 16.19 -0.25
N ARG A 128 12.85 16.10 1.07
CA ARG A 128 12.59 14.82 1.74
C ARG A 128 11.10 14.50 1.89
N ALA A 129 10.24 15.50 2.06
CA ALA A 129 8.79 15.32 2.16
C ALA A 129 8.10 15.10 0.81
N SER A 130 8.85 15.21 -0.29
CA SER A 130 8.40 14.88 -1.63
C SER A 130 8.01 13.41 -1.75
N ALA A 131 6.89 13.14 -2.41
CA ALA A 131 6.44 11.78 -2.71
C ALA A 131 7.42 11.01 -3.62
N ARG A 132 8.48 11.64 -4.14
CA ARG A 132 9.58 10.94 -4.82
C ARG A 132 10.19 9.83 -3.96
N GLU A 133 10.21 10.00 -2.64
CA GLU A 133 10.66 8.97 -1.68
C GLU A 133 9.90 7.64 -1.84
N THR A 134 8.63 7.68 -2.27
CA THR A 134 7.81 6.47 -2.42
C THR A 134 8.34 5.50 -3.48
N THR A 135 9.21 5.94 -4.39
CA THR A 135 9.97 5.03 -5.28
C THR A 135 10.78 4.01 -4.46
N ALA A 136 11.42 4.43 -3.37
CA ALA A 136 12.17 3.54 -2.48
C ALA A 136 11.23 2.58 -1.72
N ARG A 137 10.06 3.07 -1.27
CA ARG A 137 9.05 2.22 -0.62
C ARG A 137 8.48 1.17 -1.58
N VAL A 138 8.27 1.52 -2.85
CA VAL A 138 7.78 0.58 -3.87
C VAL A 138 8.83 -0.50 -4.18
N ALA A 139 10.12 -0.14 -4.24
CA ALA A 139 11.18 -1.14 -4.36
C ALA A 139 11.18 -2.13 -3.18
N VAL A 140 11.01 -1.65 -1.95
CA VAL A 140 10.85 -2.50 -0.76
C VAL A 140 9.60 -3.37 -0.85
N GLY A 141 8.47 -2.76 -1.22
CA GLY A 141 7.20 -3.44 -1.38
C GLY A 141 7.25 -4.57 -2.41
N ALA A 142 7.95 -4.38 -3.53
CA ALA A 142 8.13 -5.40 -4.56
C ALA A 142 8.93 -6.61 -4.06
N MET A 143 9.97 -6.40 -3.26
CA MET A 143 10.68 -7.49 -2.57
C MET A 143 9.77 -8.24 -1.60
N CYS A 144 8.96 -7.52 -0.83
CA CYS A 144 7.98 -8.11 0.09
C CYS A 144 6.87 -8.86 -0.65
N ARG A 145 6.40 -8.32 -1.78
CA ARG A 145 5.44 -8.96 -2.68
C ARG A 145 5.98 -10.28 -3.20
N LYS A 146 7.25 -10.32 -3.62
CA LYS A 146 7.91 -11.54 -4.09
C LYS A 146 7.93 -12.62 -3.00
N LEU A 147 8.22 -12.23 -1.75
CA LEU A 147 8.13 -13.14 -0.60
C LEU A 147 6.70 -13.65 -0.40
N LEU A 148 5.72 -12.76 -0.35
CA LEU A 148 4.30 -13.10 -0.15
C LEU A 148 3.76 -14.04 -1.23
N LEU A 149 4.14 -13.83 -2.49
CA LEU A 149 3.77 -14.70 -3.60
C LEU A 149 4.28 -16.14 -3.42
N ALA A 150 5.43 -16.35 -2.77
CA ALA A 150 5.94 -17.68 -2.46
C ALA A 150 5.05 -18.46 -1.47
N PHE A 151 4.11 -17.78 -0.80
CA PHE A 151 3.10 -18.33 0.10
C PHE A 151 1.67 -18.17 -0.44
N GLY A 152 1.51 -17.87 -1.74
CA GLY A 152 0.21 -17.73 -2.38
C GLY A 152 -0.56 -16.45 -2.04
N ILE A 153 0.07 -15.49 -1.34
CA ILE A 153 -0.54 -14.23 -0.97
C ILE A 153 -0.35 -13.22 -2.11
N ARG A 154 -1.46 -12.65 -2.59
CA ARG A 154 -1.49 -11.69 -3.70
C ARG A 154 -2.05 -10.35 -3.21
N VAL A 155 -1.41 -9.24 -3.59
CA VAL A 155 -1.86 -7.89 -3.24
C VAL A 155 -2.10 -7.09 -4.51
N GLY A 156 -3.23 -6.39 -4.59
CA GLY A 156 -3.56 -5.49 -5.70
C GLY A 156 -4.32 -4.27 -5.21
N SER A 157 -4.59 -3.33 -6.10
CA SER A 157 -5.39 -2.15 -5.77
C SER A 157 -6.19 -1.68 -6.96
N TYR A 158 -7.19 -0.85 -6.68
CA TYR A 158 -7.99 -0.15 -7.67
C TYR A 158 -8.51 1.18 -7.12
N VAL A 159 -8.75 2.13 -8.01
CA VAL A 159 -9.37 3.41 -7.70
C VAL A 159 -10.88 3.22 -7.58
N VAL A 160 -11.46 3.78 -6.52
CA VAL A 160 -12.92 3.75 -6.28
C VAL A 160 -13.56 5.12 -6.51
N GLU A 161 -12.80 6.21 -6.34
CA GLU A 161 -13.31 7.57 -6.53
C GLU A 161 -12.20 8.55 -6.92
N ILE A 162 -12.46 9.47 -7.86
CA ILE A 162 -11.62 10.65 -8.11
C ILE A 162 -12.51 11.88 -8.22
N GLY A 163 -12.22 12.92 -7.42
CA GLY A 163 -12.87 14.23 -7.54
C GLY A 163 -14.40 14.21 -7.49
N GLY A 164 -15.01 13.30 -6.72
CA GLY A 164 -16.46 13.12 -6.59
C GLY A 164 -17.09 12.15 -7.60
N VAL A 165 -16.31 11.59 -8.53
CA VAL A 165 -16.78 10.55 -9.46
C VAL A 165 -16.48 9.19 -8.85
N ALA A 166 -17.51 8.47 -8.41
CA ALA A 166 -17.39 7.13 -7.82
C ALA A 166 -17.65 6.02 -8.85
N ALA A 167 -16.95 4.90 -8.69
CA ALA A 167 -17.13 3.68 -9.48
C ALA A 167 -18.26 2.80 -8.93
N ASP A 168 -19.01 2.13 -9.81
CA ASP A 168 -19.89 1.03 -9.42
C ASP A 168 -19.17 -0.30 -9.54
N LEU A 169 -18.85 -0.89 -8.39
CA LEU A 169 -18.10 -2.14 -8.29
C LEU A 169 -18.97 -3.32 -7.83
N SER A 170 -20.28 -3.10 -7.64
CA SER A 170 -21.19 -4.03 -6.97
C SER A 170 -21.28 -5.39 -7.66
N ALA A 171 -21.17 -5.43 -8.98
CA ALA A 171 -21.25 -6.64 -9.80
C ALA A 171 -19.88 -7.32 -10.06
N MET A 172 -18.77 -6.75 -9.59
CA MET A 172 -17.43 -7.24 -9.89
C MET A 172 -16.80 -8.01 -8.73
N SER A 173 -16.22 -9.18 -9.04
CA SER A 173 -15.37 -9.91 -8.11
C SER A 173 -14.13 -9.11 -7.74
N LEU A 174 -13.55 -9.34 -6.55
CA LEU A 174 -12.31 -8.64 -6.16
C LEU A 174 -11.15 -8.92 -7.14
N GLU A 175 -11.07 -10.14 -7.68
CA GLU A 175 -10.06 -10.50 -8.67
C GLU A 175 -10.24 -9.73 -9.98
N ASP A 176 -11.48 -9.60 -10.47
CA ASP A 176 -11.78 -8.80 -11.66
C ASP A 176 -11.51 -7.32 -11.44
N ARG A 177 -11.84 -6.78 -10.25
CA ARG A 177 -11.53 -5.38 -9.93
C ARG A 177 -10.04 -5.10 -10.02
N ILE A 178 -9.19 -5.99 -9.48
CA ILE A 178 -7.73 -5.85 -9.57
C ILE A 178 -7.26 -5.97 -11.03
N ARG A 179 -7.73 -6.99 -11.75
CA ARG A 179 -7.33 -7.25 -13.13
C ARG A 179 -7.70 -6.09 -14.07
N LEU A 180 -8.97 -5.67 -14.06
CA LEU A 180 -9.48 -4.59 -14.91
C LEU A 180 -8.85 -3.24 -14.55
N ALA A 181 -8.51 -2.99 -13.28
CA ALA A 181 -7.80 -1.78 -12.89
C ALA A 181 -6.40 -1.70 -13.51
N LEU A 182 -5.70 -2.82 -13.71
CA LEU A 182 -4.40 -2.82 -14.39
C LEU A 182 -4.51 -2.40 -15.87
N GLU A 183 -5.62 -2.75 -16.51
CA GLU A 183 -5.93 -2.42 -17.91
C GLU A 183 -6.40 -0.96 -18.08
N SER A 184 -6.84 -0.32 -16.99
CA SER A 184 -7.44 1.02 -16.99
C SER A 184 -6.43 2.17 -16.95
N GLU A 185 -6.65 3.19 -17.78
CA GLU A 185 -5.90 4.47 -17.77
C GLU A 185 -6.22 5.35 -16.55
N MET A 186 -7.11 4.94 -15.64
CA MET A 186 -7.35 5.61 -14.34
C MET A 186 -7.21 4.65 -13.17
N ALA A 187 -6.70 3.43 -13.39
CA ALA A 187 -6.70 2.34 -12.42
C ALA A 187 -8.09 2.06 -11.80
N CYS A 188 -9.16 2.41 -12.52
CA CYS A 188 -10.55 2.19 -12.14
C CYS A 188 -11.12 1.04 -12.98
N PRO A 189 -11.65 -0.03 -12.38
CA PRO A 189 -12.14 -1.20 -13.10
C PRO A 189 -13.51 -0.99 -13.75
N ASP A 190 -14.29 0.00 -13.27
CA ASP A 190 -15.50 0.47 -13.93
C ASP A 190 -15.12 1.39 -15.09
N GLU A 191 -15.32 0.93 -16.33
CA GLU A 191 -14.98 1.67 -17.55
C GLU A 191 -15.76 2.99 -17.67
N ALA A 192 -17.05 3.00 -17.32
CA ALA A 192 -17.89 4.18 -17.42
C ALA A 192 -17.49 5.24 -16.39
N ALA A 193 -17.17 4.83 -15.16
CA ALA A 193 -16.62 5.73 -14.16
C ALA A 193 -15.20 6.17 -14.53
N SER A 194 -14.37 5.28 -15.07
CA SER A 194 -13.01 5.58 -15.51
C SER A 194 -12.99 6.72 -16.54
N GLU A 195 -13.86 6.71 -17.55
CA GLU A 195 -13.94 7.80 -18.53
C GLU A 195 -14.41 9.12 -17.90
N LYS A 196 -15.38 9.06 -16.97
CA LYS A 196 -15.82 10.26 -16.23
C LYS A 196 -14.72 10.82 -15.33
N MET A 197 -13.95 9.96 -14.65
CA MET A 197 -12.78 10.35 -13.85
C MET A 197 -11.71 10.98 -14.75
N ARG A 198 -11.46 10.41 -15.93
CA ARG A 198 -10.53 10.95 -16.93
C ARG A 198 -10.93 12.36 -17.36
N GLN A 199 -12.21 12.56 -17.73
CA GLN A 199 -12.73 13.88 -18.08
C GLN A 199 -12.59 14.85 -16.90
N ARG A 200 -12.94 14.42 -15.68
CA ARG A 200 -12.81 15.23 -14.47
C ARG A 200 -11.38 15.70 -14.20
N VAL A 201 -10.38 14.85 -14.47
CA VAL A 201 -8.96 15.21 -14.41
C VAL A 201 -8.57 16.19 -15.52
N GLN A 202 -9.11 16.05 -16.73
CA GLN A 202 -8.85 17.03 -17.80
C GLN A 202 -9.44 18.40 -17.47
N ASP A 203 -10.65 18.44 -16.91
CA ASP A 203 -11.31 19.67 -16.50
C ASP A 203 -10.50 20.38 -15.41
N ILE A 204 -9.99 19.63 -14.41
CA ILE A 204 -9.19 20.25 -13.34
C ILE A 204 -7.83 20.76 -13.85
N MET A 205 -7.23 20.07 -14.83
CA MET A 205 -6.00 20.52 -15.48
C MET A 205 -6.21 21.86 -16.20
N GLN A 206 -7.32 22.01 -16.95
CA GLN A 206 -7.68 23.27 -17.58
C GLN A 206 -7.98 24.36 -16.55
N ALA A 207 -8.63 23.99 -15.45
CA ALA A 207 -8.88 24.88 -14.32
C ALA A 207 -7.62 25.19 -13.48
N LYS A 208 -6.45 24.60 -13.79
CA LYS A 208 -5.18 24.83 -13.08
C LYS A 208 -5.23 24.47 -11.58
N ASP A 209 -6.00 23.45 -11.23
CA ASP A 209 -6.20 23.00 -9.85
C ASP A 209 -5.96 21.48 -9.73
N THR A 210 -6.07 20.89 -8.55
CA THR A 210 -5.73 19.48 -8.28
C THR A 210 -6.90 18.69 -7.73
N LEU A 211 -6.85 17.37 -7.87
CA LEU A 211 -7.84 16.44 -7.34
C LEU A 211 -7.20 15.40 -6.42
N GLY A 212 -7.98 15.01 -5.42
CA GLY A 212 -7.77 13.83 -4.60
C GLY A 212 -8.76 12.73 -4.99
N GLY A 213 -8.87 11.74 -4.12
CA GLY A 213 -9.77 10.62 -4.35
C GLY A 213 -9.53 9.49 -3.38
N VAL A 214 -10.07 8.33 -3.71
CA VAL A 214 -10.07 7.16 -2.87
C VAL A 214 -9.65 5.95 -3.72
N PHE A 215 -8.75 5.13 -3.17
CA PHE A 215 -8.38 3.83 -3.73
C PHE A 215 -8.57 2.74 -2.68
N GLU A 216 -8.66 1.50 -3.12
CA GLU A 216 -8.79 0.33 -2.25
C GLU A 216 -7.66 -0.65 -2.54
N VAL A 217 -6.94 -1.07 -1.50
CA VAL A 217 -5.93 -2.12 -1.54
C VAL A 217 -6.56 -3.40 -1.06
N VAL A 218 -6.33 -4.48 -1.80
CA VAL A 218 -6.87 -5.81 -1.54
C VAL A 218 -5.73 -6.80 -1.39
N ALA A 219 -5.75 -7.59 -0.31
CA ALA A 219 -4.87 -8.74 -0.16
C ALA A 219 -5.68 -10.04 -0.16
N LEU A 220 -5.35 -10.95 -1.07
CA LEU A 220 -5.99 -12.24 -1.30
C LEU A 220 -5.07 -13.38 -0.84
N GLY A 221 -5.65 -14.48 -0.37
CA GLY A 221 -4.90 -15.67 0.03
C GLY A 221 -4.13 -15.51 1.35
N VAL A 222 -4.42 -14.47 2.13
CA VAL A 222 -3.80 -14.25 3.45
C VAL A 222 -4.30 -15.35 4.41
N PRO A 223 -3.40 -16.14 5.04
CA PRO A 223 -3.84 -17.18 5.96
C PRO A 223 -4.52 -16.57 7.19
N PRO A 224 -5.42 -17.30 7.87
CA PRO A 224 -5.92 -16.87 9.16
C PRO A 224 -4.80 -16.83 10.21
N GLY A 225 -4.91 -15.90 11.16
CA GLY A 225 -4.03 -15.86 12.33
C GLY A 225 -2.75 -15.03 12.20
N LEU A 226 -2.60 -14.16 11.19
CA LEU A 226 -1.57 -13.11 11.19
C LEU A 226 -2.02 -11.94 12.07
N GLY A 227 -1.10 -11.32 12.81
CA GLY A 227 -1.42 -10.29 13.81
C GLY A 227 -1.83 -10.87 15.16
N SER A 228 -2.23 -9.99 16.08
CA SER A 228 -2.63 -10.41 17.43
C SER A 228 -3.62 -9.44 18.07
N HIS A 229 -4.48 -9.97 18.94
CA HIS A 229 -5.40 -9.18 19.77
C HIS A 229 -4.80 -8.79 21.13
N VAL A 230 -3.67 -9.41 21.50
CA VAL A 230 -3.11 -9.37 22.86
C VAL A 230 -2.62 -7.99 23.30
N HIS A 231 -2.07 -7.21 22.36
CA HIS A 231 -1.63 -5.83 22.59
C HIS A 231 -1.97 -4.96 21.40
N TRP A 232 -2.15 -3.67 21.67
CA TRP A 232 -2.68 -2.68 20.72
C TRP A 232 -1.81 -2.50 19.47
N ASP A 233 -0.49 -2.57 19.63
CA ASP A 233 0.54 -2.42 18.59
C ASP A 233 0.73 -3.69 17.76
N ARG A 234 0.32 -4.86 18.28
CA ARG A 234 0.34 -6.14 17.56
C ARG A 234 -0.91 -6.39 16.73
N ARG A 235 -1.94 -5.54 16.85
CA ARG A 235 -3.14 -5.61 16.00
C ARG A 235 -2.77 -5.23 14.59
N LEU A 236 -2.98 -6.16 13.65
CA LEU A 236 -2.62 -5.94 12.25
C LEU A 236 -3.43 -4.79 11.62
N SER A 237 -4.66 -4.56 12.09
CA SER A 237 -5.46 -3.40 11.71
C SER A 237 -4.75 -2.08 11.98
N GLY A 238 -4.13 -1.91 13.15
CA GLY A 238 -3.37 -0.71 13.51
C GLY A 238 -2.12 -0.53 12.66
N ARG A 239 -1.37 -1.63 12.45
CA ARG A 239 -0.14 -1.63 11.61
C ARG A 239 -0.44 -1.29 10.15
N LEU A 240 -1.48 -1.87 9.56
CA LEU A 240 -1.91 -1.57 8.20
C LEU A 240 -2.40 -0.13 8.08
N ALA A 241 -3.21 0.35 9.02
CA ALA A 241 -3.69 1.72 9.03
C ALA A 241 -2.53 2.74 9.13
N GLN A 242 -1.57 2.50 10.02
CA GLN A 242 -0.35 3.30 10.13
C GLN A 242 0.42 3.33 8.82
N ALA A 243 0.61 2.17 8.18
CA ALA A 243 1.33 2.07 6.92
C ALA A 243 0.65 2.88 5.80
N MET A 244 -0.69 2.80 5.68
CA MET A 244 -1.45 3.58 4.71
C MET A 244 -1.37 5.09 5.00
N LEU A 245 -1.59 5.51 6.26
CA LEU A 245 -1.55 6.92 6.65
C LEU A 245 -0.15 7.53 6.62
N SER A 246 0.90 6.70 6.63
CA SER A 246 2.29 7.15 6.45
C SER A 246 2.63 7.54 5.01
N ILE A 247 1.76 7.21 4.05
CA ILE A 247 1.95 7.58 2.64
C ILE A 247 1.61 9.06 2.48
N HIS A 248 2.41 9.77 1.69
CA HIS A 248 2.22 11.18 1.38
C HIS A 248 0.78 11.47 0.91
N ALA A 249 0.19 12.53 1.46
CA ALA A 249 -1.18 12.99 1.19
C ALA A 249 -2.34 12.07 1.63
N MET A 250 -2.09 10.95 2.33
CA MET A 250 -3.19 10.15 2.89
C MET A 250 -3.76 10.80 4.14
N LYS A 251 -5.10 10.88 4.22
CA LYS A 251 -5.82 11.54 5.32
C LYS A 251 -6.83 10.65 6.03
N GLY A 252 -7.16 9.49 5.46
CA GLY A 252 -8.08 8.53 6.07
C GLY A 252 -7.83 7.12 5.54
N VAL A 253 -8.15 6.13 6.36
CA VAL A 253 -8.13 4.71 6.00
C VAL A 253 -9.32 4.01 6.65
N GLU A 254 -9.99 3.17 5.88
CA GLU A 254 -11.06 2.28 6.31
C GLU A 254 -10.60 0.83 6.14
N ILE A 255 -11.01 -0.05 7.04
CA ILE A 255 -10.88 -1.50 6.90
C ILE A 255 -12.27 -2.05 6.64
N GLY A 256 -12.45 -2.76 5.52
CA GLY A 256 -13.78 -3.15 5.05
C GLY A 256 -14.69 -1.94 4.87
N GLU A 257 -15.94 -2.03 5.31
CA GLU A 257 -16.95 -0.96 5.19
C GLU A 257 -16.96 0.04 6.36
N ALA A 258 -15.92 0.07 7.22
CA ALA A 258 -15.79 0.82 8.47
C ALA A 258 -16.86 1.90 8.76
N PHE A 259 -16.81 3.08 8.12
CA PHE A 259 -17.72 4.19 8.42
C PHE A 259 -19.17 3.96 7.96
N ALA A 260 -19.40 3.13 6.95
CA ALA A 260 -20.73 2.68 6.58
C ALA A 260 -21.30 1.69 7.61
N ASN A 261 -20.45 0.80 8.15
CA ASN A 261 -20.82 -0.12 9.22
C ASN A 261 -21.14 0.59 10.54
N ALA A 262 -20.44 1.68 10.86
CA ALA A 262 -20.66 2.46 12.09
C ALA A 262 -22.08 3.04 12.22
N LYS A 263 -22.86 3.07 11.13
CA LYS A 263 -24.24 3.56 11.08
C LYS A 263 -25.29 2.46 11.25
N LYS A 264 -24.88 1.19 11.35
CA LYS A 264 -25.77 0.02 11.34
C LYS A 264 -25.76 -0.68 12.71
N PRO A 265 -26.85 -1.38 13.11
CA PRO A 265 -26.82 -2.29 14.26
C PRO A 265 -25.82 -3.43 14.08
N GLY A 266 -25.27 -3.96 15.19
CA GLY A 266 -24.25 -5.02 15.15
C GLY A 266 -24.66 -6.27 14.36
N THR A 267 -25.94 -6.67 14.43
CA THR A 267 -26.50 -7.81 13.66
C THR A 267 -26.46 -7.63 12.14
N GLN A 268 -26.19 -6.42 11.64
CA GLN A 268 -26.03 -6.11 10.22
C GLN A 268 -24.58 -5.83 9.81
N VAL A 269 -23.66 -5.79 10.78
CA VAL A 269 -22.25 -5.42 10.57
C VAL A 269 -21.34 -6.63 10.60
N HIS A 270 -21.60 -7.58 11.50
CA HIS A 270 -20.70 -8.71 11.69
C HIS A 270 -20.86 -9.76 10.58
N ASP A 271 -19.79 -10.54 10.41
CA ASP A 271 -19.69 -11.60 9.42
C ASP A 271 -20.00 -12.94 10.10
N GLU A 272 -21.18 -13.50 9.83
CA GLU A 272 -21.60 -14.77 10.44
C GLU A 272 -20.66 -15.92 10.03
N ILE A 273 -20.19 -16.67 11.03
CA ILE A 273 -19.38 -17.88 10.84
C ILE A 273 -20.31 -19.06 10.59
N ILE A 274 -20.08 -19.79 9.50
CA ILE A 274 -20.88 -20.93 9.06
C ILE A 274 -19.99 -22.13 8.74
N LEU A 275 -20.58 -23.32 8.70
CA LEU A 275 -19.95 -24.49 8.13
C LEU A 275 -19.91 -24.35 6.60
N ASP A 276 -18.76 -24.65 6.00
CA ASP A 276 -18.60 -24.67 4.55
C ASP A 276 -18.81 -26.10 4.02
N ASP A 277 -20.00 -26.38 3.50
CA ASP A 277 -20.35 -27.70 2.95
C ASP A 277 -19.77 -27.95 1.54
N ARG A 278 -19.10 -26.95 0.93
CA ARG A 278 -18.58 -27.03 -0.44
C ARG A 278 -17.34 -27.93 -0.61
N ARG A 279 -16.73 -28.39 0.48
CA ARG A 279 -15.61 -29.36 0.49
C ARG A 279 -16.04 -30.78 0.87
N GLN A 280 -17.28 -31.18 0.57
CA GLN A 280 -17.57 -32.62 0.50
C GLN A 280 -16.91 -33.20 -0.76
N THR A 281 -15.63 -33.56 -0.67
CA THR A 281 -15.08 -34.56 -1.59
C THR A 281 -15.91 -35.83 -1.40
N LYS A 282 -16.64 -36.22 -2.45
CA LYS A 282 -17.32 -37.51 -2.50
C LYS A 282 -16.25 -38.60 -2.49
N ASP A 283 -15.87 -39.08 -1.31
CA ASP A 283 -15.32 -40.43 -1.19
C ASP A 283 -16.49 -41.40 -1.35
N GLU A 284 -16.76 -41.78 -2.60
CA GLU A 284 -17.68 -42.86 -2.93
C GLU A 284 -17.08 -44.19 -2.42
N GLY A 285 -17.30 -44.51 -1.14
CA GLY A 285 -16.90 -45.82 -0.58
C GLY A 285 -16.79 -45.94 0.94
N SER A 286 -16.83 -44.85 1.72
CA SER A 286 -16.70 -44.92 3.18
C SER A 286 -18.04 -44.64 3.87
N SER A 287 -18.56 -45.59 4.64
CA SER A 287 -19.79 -45.43 5.45
C SER A 287 -19.59 -44.61 6.73
N SER A 288 -18.51 -43.85 6.82
CA SER A 288 -18.26 -42.96 7.94
C SER A 288 -18.78 -41.56 7.60
N VAL A 289 -19.65 -41.01 8.45
CA VAL A 289 -20.16 -39.64 8.33
C VAL A 289 -18.96 -38.68 8.35
N VAL A 290 -18.55 -38.16 7.19
CA VAL A 290 -17.53 -37.12 7.10
C VAL A 290 -18.18 -35.82 7.57
N ARG A 291 -17.88 -35.39 8.80
CA ARG A 291 -18.36 -34.10 9.33
C ARG A 291 -17.79 -32.98 8.44
N PRO A 292 -18.61 -31.99 8.00
CA PRO A 292 -18.07 -30.83 7.31
C PRO A 292 -17.02 -30.15 8.20
N SER A 293 -15.80 -30.00 7.66
CA SER A 293 -14.59 -29.78 8.46
C SER A 293 -14.03 -28.36 8.39
N SER A 294 -14.54 -27.49 7.51
CA SER A 294 -14.07 -26.09 7.35
C SER A 294 -15.14 -25.05 7.67
N LEU A 295 -14.70 -23.93 8.24
CA LEU A 295 -15.50 -22.76 8.56
C LEU A 295 -15.34 -21.69 7.48
N ALA A 296 -16.41 -20.97 7.18
CA ALA A 296 -16.43 -19.82 6.28
C ALA A 296 -17.20 -18.65 6.91
N ARG A 297 -17.10 -17.47 6.31
CA ARG A 297 -17.96 -16.32 6.63
C ARG A 297 -18.97 -16.08 5.51
N ARG A 298 -20.17 -15.66 5.88
CA ARG A 298 -21.21 -15.30 4.89
C ARG A 298 -20.91 -14.00 4.14
N THR A 299 -20.21 -13.08 4.80
CA THR A 299 -19.83 -11.77 4.28
C THR A 299 -18.40 -11.43 4.71
N ASN A 300 -17.85 -10.31 4.22
CA ASN A 300 -16.54 -9.81 4.61
C ASN A 300 -16.57 -8.30 4.94
N ARG A 301 -17.54 -7.90 5.77
CA ARG A 301 -17.74 -6.51 6.22
C ARG A 301 -16.62 -6.05 7.16
N ALA A 302 -15.99 -6.98 7.87
CA ALA A 302 -14.81 -6.75 8.69
C ALA A 302 -13.52 -6.51 7.87
N GLY A 303 -13.55 -6.72 6.55
CA GLY A 303 -12.41 -6.48 5.67
C GLY A 303 -11.20 -7.36 6.00
N GLY A 304 -11.45 -8.64 6.27
CA GLY A 304 -10.43 -9.66 6.50
C GLY A 304 -9.80 -9.67 7.89
N LEU A 305 -10.29 -8.84 8.83
CA LEU A 305 -9.68 -8.65 10.15
C LEU A 305 -10.70 -8.65 11.28
N GLU A 306 -10.50 -9.52 12.27
CA GLU A 306 -11.28 -9.53 13.52
C GLU A 306 -10.31 -9.49 14.71
N GLY A 307 -10.54 -8.60 15.67
CA GLY A 307 -9.64 -8.43 16.81
C GLY A 307 -8.20 -8.02 16.44
N GLY A 308 -7.97 -7.54 15.20
CA GLY A 308 -6.63 -7.26 14.68
C GLY A 308 -5.90 -8.50 14.16
N ILE A 309 -6.61 -9.60 13.91
CA ILE A 309 -6.09 -10.87 13.40
C ILE A 309 -6.74 -11.19 12.05
N THR A 310 -5.97 -11.71 11.10
CA THR A 310 -6.51 -12.12 9.79
C THR A 310 -7.47 -13.28 9.93
N THR A 311 -8.59 -13.19 9.21
CA THR A 311 -9.67 -14.16 9.27
C THR A 311 -9.57 -15.27 8.24
N GLY A 312 -8.70 -15.09 7.23
CA GLY A 312 -8.65 -15.89 6.01
C GLY A 312 -9.43 -15.27 4.84
N GLU A 313 -10.35 -14.33 5.13
CA GLU A 313 -11.04 -13.55 4.10
C GLU A 313 -10.11 -12.47 3.51
N PRO A 314 -10.43 -11.95 2.30
CA PRO A 314 -9.69 -10.84 1.71
C PRO A 314 -9.54 -9.65 2.65
N ILE A 315 -8.32 -9.11 2.77
CA ILE A 315 -8.11 -7.85 3.49
C ILE A 315 -8.48 -6.70 2.56
N LEU A 316 -9.32 -5.78 3.04
CA LEU A 316 -9.80 -4.63 2.28
C LEU A 316 -9.42 -3.34 3.00
N LEU A 317 -8.61 -2.50 2.35
CA LEU A 317 -8.13 -1.22 2.89
C LEU A 317 -8.51 -0.09 1.93
N ARG A 318 -9.48 0.74 2.30
CA ARG A 318 -9.87 1.92 1.51
C ARG A 318 -9.16 3.16 2.03
N VAL A 319 -8.48 3.90 1.18
CA VAL A 319 -7.57 4.97 1.58
C VAL A 319 -7.93 6.26 0.87
N ALA A 320 -8.13 7.33 1.65
CA ALA A 320 -8.47 8.65 1.16
C ALA A 320 -7.21 9.50 0.99
N MET A 321 -6.96 9.90 -0.26
CA MET A 321 -5.89 10.82 -0.65
C MET A 321 -6.46 12.22 -0.84
N LYS A 322 -5.94 13.21 -0.12
CA LYS A 322 -6.28 14.62 -0.39
C LYS A 322 -5.69 15.07 -1.73
N PRO A 323 -6.23 16.14 -2.36
CA PRO A 323 -5.57 16.80 -3.47
C PRO A 323 -4.12 17.20 -3.13
N ILE A 324 -3.25 17.23 -4.15
CA ILE A 324 -1.85 17.61 -3.97
C ILE A 324 -1.77 19.10 -3.63
N SER A 325 -0.98 19.45 -2.63
CA SER A 325 -0.92 20.80 -2.07
C SER A 325 -0.33 21.88 -2.97
N THR A 326 0.20 21.52 -4.14
CA THR A 326 0.79 22.48 -5.08
C THR A 326 -0.11 22.66 -6.29
N THR A 327 -0.80 23.79 -6.32
CA THR A 327 -1.78 24.19 -7.34
C THR A 327 -1.17 25.27 -8.25
N LEU A 328 -1.62 25.32 -9.51
CA LEU A 328 -1.22 26.38 -10.44
C LEU A 328 -2.00 27.68 -10.20
N ASN A 329 -3.21 27.57 -9.65
CA ASN A 329 -3.89 28.69 -9.00
C ASN A 329 -3.30 28.85 -7.59
N PRO A 330 -2.56 29.94 -7.32
CA PRO A 330 -1.84 30.07 -6.06
C PRO A 330 -2.80 30.27 -4.89
N LEU A 331 -2.40 29.75 -3.73
CA LEU A 331 -3.07 30.01 -2.46
C LEU A 331 -2.37 31.17 -1.74
N MET A 332 -3.08 31.83 -0.82
CA MET A 332 -2.46 32.81 0.08
C MET A 332 -1.63 32.09 1.15
N SER A 333 -0.47 32.66 1.43
CA SER A 333 0.50 32.23 2.44
C SER A 333 1.26 33.46 2.97
N VAL A 334 2.39 33.24 3.63
CA VAL A 334 3.28 34.30 4.13
C VAL A 334 4.71 34.00 3.68
N ASP A 335 5.37 34.97 3.09
CA ASP A 335 6.82 34.91 2.90
C ASP A 335 7.50 35.04 4.27
N LEU A 336 8.10 33.96 4.74
CA LEU A 336 8.71 33.91 6.07
C LEU A 336 9.97 34.77 6.17
N ALA A 337 10.60 35.13 5.06
CA ALA A 337 11.78 36.00 5.06
C ALA A 337 11.40 37.48 5.21
N SER A 338 10.36 37.93 4.51
CA SER A 338 9.90 39.33 4.57
C SER A 338 8.84 39.58 5.64
N GLY A 339 8.12 38.55 6.09
CA GLY A 339 6.99 38.66 7.02
C GLY A 339 5.71 39.19 6.37
N VAL A 340 5.61 39.18 5.05
CA VAL A 340 4.47 39.74 4.29
C VAL A 340 3.63 38.61 3.67
N GLU A 341 2.32 38.81 3.60
CA GLU A 341 1.42 37.89 2.88
C GLU A 341 1.84 37.78 1.40
N ALA A 342 1.91 36.55 0.90
CA ALA A 342 2.34 36.26 -0.45
C ALA A 342 1.55 35.09 -1.05
N ALA A 343 1.44 35.07 -2.37
CA ALA A 343 0.88 33.96 -3.10
C ALA A 343 1.91 32.81 -3.20
N THR A 344 1.48 31.56 -3.05
CA THR A 344 2.36 30.39 -3.18
C THR A 344 2.96 30.28 -4.57
N GLU A 345 4.22 29.85 -4.65
CA GLU A 345 4.87 29.52 -5.91
C GLU A 345 4.61 28.07 -6.33
N TYR A 346 4.48 27.86 -7.64
CA TYR A 346 4.27 26.54 -8.19
C TYR A 346 5.56 25.72 -8.22
N GLU A 347 5.55 24.61 -7.50
CA GLU A 347 6.54 23.54 -7.60
C GLU A 347 5.98 22.41 -8.48
N ARG A 348 6.81 21.81 -9.33
CA ARG A 348 6.35 20.82 -10.33
C ARG A 348 5.63 19.64 -9.65
N SER A 349 4.32 19.55 -9.82
CA SER A 349 3.43 18.57 -9.19
C SER A 349 2.54 17.84 -10.20
N ASP A 350 1.86 16.79 -9.75
CA ASP A 350 0.78 16.15 -10.50
C ASP A 350 -0.55 16.88 -10.24
N PHE A 351 -1.48 16.78 -11.18
CA PHE A 351 -2.86 17.26 -11.03
C PHE A 351 -3.74 16.25 -10.28
N CYS A 352 -3.49 14.95 -10.49
CA CYS A 352 -4.11 13.86 -9.76
C CYS A 352 -3.13 12.68 -9.70
N ALA A 353 -2.90 12.14 -8.49
CA ALA A 353 -1.97 11.03 -8.29
C ALA A 353 -2.61 9.77 -7.70
N VAL A 354 -3.95 9.75 -7.57
CA VAL A 354 -4.72 8.65 -6.95
C VAL A 354 -4.41 7.28 -7.58
N PRO A 355 -4.31 7.11 -8.92
CA PRO A 355 -3.96 5.81 -9.51
C PRO A 355 -2.60 5.27 -9.04
N ARG A 356 -1.58 6.16 -8.97
CA ARG A 356 -0.22 5.79 -8.52
C ARG A 356 -0.16 5.59 -7.01
N ALA A 357 -1.02 6.27 -6.25
CA ALA A 357 -1.16 6.06 -4.81
C ALA A 357 -1.60 4.63 -4.47
N GLY A 358 -2.44 4.01 -5.30
CA GLY A 358 -2.81 2.59 -5.17
C GLY A 358 -1.59 1.67 -5.14
N VAL A 359 -0.66 1.85 -6.07
CA VAL A 359 0.60 1.08 -6.15
C VAL A 359 1.46 1.25 -4.89
N ILE A 360 1.51 2.47 -4.34
CA ILE A 360 2.25 2.75 -3.10
C ILE A 360 1.53 2.10 -1.90
N GLY A 361 0.20 2.10 -1.89
CA GLY A 361 -0.61 1.37 -0.91
C GLY A 361 -0.36 -0.13 -0.95
N GLU A 362 -0.32 -0.74 -2.14
CA GLU A 362 0.05 -2.15 -2.31
C GLU A 362 1.43 -2.45 -1.71
N ALA A 363 2.43 -1.61 -1.99
CA ALA A 363 3.79 -1.78 -1.48
C ALA A 363 3.84 -1.77 0.05
N MET A 364 3.15 -0.79 0.67
CA MET A 364 3.09 -0.68 2.13
C MET A 364 2.29 -1.83 2.78
N ALA A 365 1.23 -2.31 2.13
CA ALA A 365 0.49 -3.49 2.59
C ALA A 365 1.36 -4.75 2.48
N CYS A 366 2.10 -4.93 1.38
CA CYS A 366 3.03 -6.04 1.20
C CYS A 366 4.09 -6.06 2.31
N PHE A 367 4.66 -4.91 2.67
CA PHE A 367 5.62 -4.83 3.77
C PHE A 367 5.02 -5.31 5.10
N VAL A 368 3.86 -4.76 5.50
CA VAL A 368 3.23 -5.12 6.79
C VAL A 368 2.82 -6.59 6.82
N LEU A 369 2.30 -7.13 5.71
CA LEU A 369 1.90 -8.53 5.62
C LEU A 369 3.11 -9.47 5.63
N ALA A 370 4.21 -9.11 4.95
CA ALA A 370 5.45 -9.88 4.99
C ALA A 370 6.05 -9.90 6.40
N GLU A 371 6.06 -8.76 7.09
CA GLU A 371 6.50 -8.67 8.49
C GLU A 371 5.63 -9.54 9.40
N ALA A 372 4.31 -9.48 9.29
CA ALA A 372 3.39 -10.30 10.09
C ALA A 372 3.50 -11.81 9.79
N LEU A 373 3.78 -12.17 8.53
CA LEU A 373 4.01 -13.55 8.12
C LEU A 373 5.32 -14.08 8.74
N LEU A 374 6.40 -13.30 8.65
CA LEU A 374 7.69 -13.64 9.27
C LEU A 374 7.59 -13.73 10.79
N GLU A 375 6.83 -12.83 11.44
CA GLU A 375 6.58 -12.88 12.88
C GLU A 375 5.87 -14.19 13.28
N LYS A 376 4.90 -14.65 12.48
CA LYS A 376 4.13 -15.87 12.76
C LYS A 376 4.92 -17.15 12.48
N LEU A 377 5.61 -17.22 11.34
CA LEU A 377 6.32 -18.43 10.91
C LEU A 377 7.71 -18.54 11.54
N GLY A 378 8.34 -17.41 11.86
CA GLY A 378 9.76 -17.33 12.14
C GLY A 378 10.61 -17.87 10.98
N GLY A 379 11.84 -18.25 11.31
CA GLY A 379 12.79 -18.87 10.39
C GLY A 379 13.64 -17.89 9.60
N ASP A 380 14.80 -18.37 9.20
CA ASP A 380 15.85 -17.57 8.56
C ASP A 380 15.99 -17.88 7.06
N SER A 381 15.25 -18.87 6.55
CA SER A 381 15.22 -19.24 5.13
C SER A 381 13.83 -19.66 4.66
N LEU A 382 13.59 -19.53 3.35
CA LEU A 382 12.36 -20.03 2.73
C LEU A 382 12.14 -21.54 2.94
N ALA A 383 13.21 -22.32 2.98
CA ALA A 383 13.13 -23.76 3.21
C ALA A 383 12.61 -24.09 4.62
N GLU A 384 12.91 -23.24 5.61
CA GLU A 384 12.38 -23.37 6.97
C GLU A 384 10.94 -22.84 7.07
N MET A 385 10.63 -21.75 6.38
CA MET A 385 9.31 -21.12 6.44
C MET A 385 8.22 -21.93 5.74
N LYS A 386 8.50 -22.57 4.60
CA LYS A 386 7.48 -23.28 3.80
C LYS A 386 6.77 -24.41 4.57
N PRO A 387 7.47 -25.36 5.21
CA PRO A 387 6.81 -26.40 6.00
C PRO A 387 6.00 -25.83 7.17
N ARG A 388 6.48 -24.74 7.79
CA ARG A 388 5.74 -24.08 8.88
C ARG A 388 4.45 -23.44 8.38
N PHE A 389 4.48 -22.83 7.20
CA PHE A 389 3.29 -22.28 6.57
C PHE A 389 2.25 -23.37 6.27
N GLU A 390 2.69 -24.51 5.73
CA GLU A 390 1.83 -25.68 5.47
C GLU A 390 1.22 -26.25 6.76
N SER A 391 1.93 -26.16 7.88
CA SER A 391 1.46 -26.60 9.20
C SER A 391 0.55 -25.59 9.93
N LEU A 392 0.30 -24.41 9.36
CA LEU A 392 -0.55 -23.42 10.01
C LEU A 392 -1.96 -23.95 10.21
N ARG A 393 -2.46 -23.83 11.44
CA ARG A 393 -3.87 -24.05 11.76
C ARG A 393 -4.75 -23.18 10.85
N GLN A 394 -5.76 -23.80 10.27
CA GLN A 394 -6.74 -23.17 9.42
C GLN A 394 -8.07 -23.05 10.17
N ALA A 395 -9.05 -22.40 9.54
CA ALA A 395 -10.42 -22.37 10.03
C ALA A 395 -11.09 -23.73 9.78
N ARG A 396 -10.59 -24.78 10.44
CA ARG A 396 -11.10 -26.15 10.38
C ARG A 396 -11.43 -26.65 11.77
N LEU A 397 -12.52 -27.39 11.93
CA LEU A 397 -12.92 -27.90 13.25
C LEU A 397 -11.86 -28.81 13.88
N GLU A 398 -11.14 -29.59 13.06
CA GLU A 398 -10.03 -30.45 13.51
C GLU A 398 -8.82 -29.67 14.04
N ASP A 399 -8.60 -28.44 13.55
CA ASP A 399 -7.52 -27.56 14.02
C ASP A 399 -7.91 -26.77 15.28
N LEU A 400 -9.20 -26.77 15.63
CA LEU A 400 -9.82 -25.91 16.64
C LEU A 400 -10.49 -26.73 17.75
N LEU A 401 -9.73 -27.65 18.36
CA LEU A 401 -10.19 -28.43 19.51
C LEU A 401 -10.49 -27.50 20.70
N MET A 402 -11.75 -27.51 21.14
CA MET A 402 -12.23 -26.75 22.29
C MET A 402 -12.54 -27.68 23.45
N LEU A 403 -12.35 -27.19 24.67
CA LEU A 403 -12.83 -27.86 25.87
C LEU A 403 -14.36 -27.78 25.91
N ASP A 404 -15.01 -28.88 26.30
CA ASP A 404 -16.46 -28.96 26.50
C ASP A 404 -16.83 -28.92 28.00
N GLU A 405 -15.88 -28.47 28.83
CA GLU A 405 -16.04 -28.39 30.28
C GLU A 405 -15.81 -26.95 30.76
N PRO A 406 -16.60 -26.45 31.74
CA PRO A 406 -16.39 -25.13 32.32
C PRO A 406 -15.00 -24.98 32.95
N THR A 407 -14.37 -23.82 32.76
CA THR A 407 -13.10 -23.45 33.41
C THR A 407 -13.35 -22.42 34.51
N VAL A 408 -12.65 -22.55 35.64
CA VAL A 408 -12.63 -21.50 36.68
C VAL A 408 -11.85 -20.30 36.13
N PHE A 409 -12.56 -19.20 35.88
CA PHE A 409 -12.04 -18.01 35.16
C PHE A 409 -10.81 -17.39 35.83
N TRP A 410 -10.77 -17.39 37.15
CA TRP A 410 -9.65 -16.93 37.95
C TRP A 410 -9.71 -17.66 39.31
N PRO A 411 -8.64 -18.34 39.74
CA PRO A 411 -8.64 -19.08 41.00
C PRO A 411 -8.81 -18.18 42.24
#